data_AF-A0A9E0WGL7-F1
#
_entry.id   AF-A0A9E0WGL7-F1
#
_cell.length_a   1.000
_cell.length_b   1.000
_cell.length_c   1.000
_cell.angle_alpha   90.00
_cell.angle_beta   90.00
_cell.angle_gamma   90.00
#
_symmetry.space_group_name_H-M   'P 1'
#
loop_
_entity.id
_entity.type
_entity.pdbx_description
1 polymer ?
#
loop_
_entity_poly.entity_id
_entity_poly.type
_entity_poly.pdbx_seq_one_letter_code
_entity_poly.pdbx_strand_id
1 'polypeptide(L)'
;MTSDRNALPHQSTSLGPSIWAVSDGRAGNAAQVRSVTQALSETRRWMQIAHINGAGHRADPIVLTPRRPWTWLPGTAWPAPLKALPADQRNLLHSPWPTIWIAAGRRSAVYTAAIKQWSGDQTLCVQILDPKADPTAF
;
A
#
# COMPACT_ATOMS: atom_id res chain seq x y z
N MET A 1 -10.11 -41.07 2.49
CA MET A 1 -8.69 -40.87 2.13
C MET A 1 -8.58 -39.58 1.36
N THR A 2 -8.19 -38.51 2.07
CA THR A 2 -6.96 -37.70 1.83
C THR A 2 -7.14 -36.74 0.65
N SER A 3 -7.73 -35.56 0.85
CA SER A 3 -7.08 -34.32 1.32
C SER A 3 -6.12 -33.75 0.27
N ASP A 4 -6.65 -32.97 -0.68
CA ASP A 4 -5.84 -32.01 -1.43
C ASP A 4 -5.57 -30.80 -0.52
N ARG A 5 -4.40 -30.82 0.12
CA ARG A 5 -3.79 -29.69 0.82
C ARG A 5 -2.90 -28.94 -0.17
N ASN A 6 -2.88 -27.62 -0.03
CA ASN A 6 -1.98 -26.65 -0.67
C ASN A 6 -2.20 -26.34 -2.15
N ALA A 7 -3.26 -25.58 -2.43
CA ALA A 7 -3.11 -24.51 -3.43
C ALA A 7 -2.28 -23.40 -2.79
N LEU A 8 -1.03 -23.21 -3.24
CA LEU A 8 -0.26 -22.02 -2.93
C LEU A 8 -1.07 -20.79 -3.40
N PRO A 9 -1.13 -19.68 -2.64
CA PRO A 9 -1.79 -18.48 -3.13
C PRO A 9 -1.14 -18.10 -4.46
N HIS A 10 -1.95 -17.96 -5.52
CA HIS A 10 -1.49 -17.51 -6.83
C HIS A 10 -0.78 -16.16 -6.65
N GLN A 11 0.55 -16.18 -6.62
CA GLN A 11 1.35 -14.97 -6.72
C GLN A 11 1.11 -14.41 -8.12
N SER A 12 0.23 -13.41 -8.22
CA SER A 12 -0.01 -12.70 -9.48
C SER A 12 1.26 -11.91 -9.81
N THR A 13 2.13 -12.51 -10.61
CA THR A 13 3.24 -11.82 -11.25
C THR A 13 2.66 -10.78 -12.20
N SER A 14 3.14 -9.54 -12.09
CA SER A 14 2.69 -8.44 -12.94
C SER A 14 3.63 -8.29 -14.14
N LEU A 15 3.06 -7.94 -15.30
CA LEU A 15 3.82 -7.49 -16.46
C LEU A 15 4.23 -6.01 -16.23
N GLY A 16 5.23 -5.82 -15.38
CA GLY A 16 5.70 -4.52 -14.89
C GLY A 16 5.68 -4.45 -13.35
N PRO A 17 5.96 -3.27 -12.78
CA PRO A 17 6.00 -3.11 -11.33
C PRO A 17 4.61 -3.34 -10.73
N SER A 18 4.57 -3.98 -9.56
CA SER A 18 3.33 -4.11 -8.81
C SER A 18 3.05 -2.81 -8.06
N ILE A 19 1.82 -2.31 -8.18
CA ILE A 19 1.41 -1.04 -7.58
C ILE A 19 0.27 -1.30 -6.61
N TRP A 20 0.37 -0.78 -5.39
CA TRP A 20 -0.78 -0.65 -4.50
C TRP A 20 -1.17 0.83 -4.40
N ALA A 21 -2.40 1.13 -4.79
CA ALA A 21 -3.02 2.44 -4.62
C ALA A 21 -3.78 2.47 -3.29
N VAL A 22 -3.43 3.35 -2.36
CA VAL A 22 -3.94 3.33 -0.98
C VAL A 22 -4.45 4.69 -0.54
N SER A 23 -5.61 4.74 0.12
CA SER A 23 -6.14 5.99 0.69
C SER A 23 -6.76 5.77 2.06
N ASP A 24 -7.04 6.86 2.78
CA ASP A 24 -7.74 6.84 4.06
C ASP A 24 -9.27 7.03 3.96
N GLY A 25 -9.83 6.85 2.75
CA GLY A 25 -11.27 6.94 2.47
C GLY A 25 -11.79 8.36 2.17
N ARG A 26 -10.95 9.40 2.31
CA ARG A 26 -11.34 10.76 1.90
C ARG A 26 -11.25 10.90 0.38
N ALA A 27 -12.30 11.41 -0.24
CA ALA A 27 -12.41 11.49 -1.71
C ALA A 27 -11.26 12.26 -2.37
N GLY A 28 -10.79 13.36 -1.76
CA GLY A 28 -9.65 14.14 -2.27
C GLY A 28 -8.34 13.35 -2.28
N ASN A 29 -8.04 12.63 -1.19
CA ASN A 29 -6.86 11.77 -1.10
C ASN A 29 -6.94 10.63 -2.13
N ALA A 30 -8.10 9.98 -2.25
CA ALA A 30 -8.33 8.93 -3.24
C ALA A 30 -8.22 9.44 -4.68
N ALA A 31 -8.65 10.68 -4.97
CA ALA A 31 -8.48 11.30 -6.28
C ALA A 31 -7.00 11.53 -6.61
N GLN A 32 -6.21 12.03 -5.65
CA GLN A 32 -4.78 12.25 -5.84
C GLN A 32 -4.04 10.94 -6.12
N VAL A 33 -4.28 9.89 -5.32
CA VAL A 33 -3.67 8.57 -5.55
C VAL A 33 -4.02 8.04 -6.94
N ARG A 34 -5.30 8.09 -7.32
CA ARG A 34 -5.74 7.66 -8.65
C ARG A 34 -5.06 8.44 -9.77
N SER A 35 -4.91 9.76 -9.63
CA SER A 35 -4.22 10.57 -10.65
C SER A 35 -2.76 10.17 -10.84
N VAL A 36 -2.02 9.90 -9.76
CA VAL A 36 -0.62 9.47 -9.84
C VAL A 36 -0.52 8.07 -10.45
N THR A 37 -1.36 7.13 -10.01
CA THR A 37 -1.40 5.78 -10.58
C THR A 37 -1.74 5.83 -12.08
N GLN A 38 -2.76 6.60 -12.48
CA GLN A 38 -3.14 6.76 -13.88
C GLN A 38 -2.01 7.37 -14.72
N ALA A 39 -1.36 8.41 -14.20
CA ALA A 39 -0.26 9.06 -14.88
C ALA A 39 0.98 8.15 -14.99
N LEU A 40 1.17 7.21 -14.08
CA LEU A 40 2.23 6.19 -14.16
C LEU A 40 1.91 5.10 -15.19
N SER A 41 0.62 4.75 -15.32
CA SER A 41 0.12 3.77 -16.28
C SER A 41 0.04 4.28 -17.72
N GLU A 42 0.34 5.56 -17.99
CA GLU A 42 0.46 6.07 -19.36
C GLU A 42 1.50 5.27 -20.14
N THR A 43 1.17 4.84 -21.36
CA THR A 43 1.98 3.90 -22.16
C THR A 43 3.47 4.26 -22.22
N ARG A 44 3.78 5.53 -22.48
CA ARG A 44 5.17 6.00 -22.58
C ARG A 44 5.94 5.82 -21.27
N ARG A 45 5.31 6.06 -20.12
CA ARG A 45 5.92 5.93 -18.79
C ARG A 45 5.96 4.47 -18.36
N TRP A 46 4.89 3.72 -18.63
CA TRP A 46 4.85 2.29 -18.36
C TRP A 46 5.96 1.53 -19.07
N MET A 47 6.19 1.81 -20.37
CA MET A 47 7.27 1.17 -21.15
C MET A 47 8.67 1.39 -20.54
N GLN A 48 8.90 2.48 -19.80
CA GLN A 48 10.19 2.74 -19.16
C GLN A 48 10.44 1.84 -17.95
N ILE A 49 9.38 1.36 -17.30
CA ILE A 49 9.44 0.59 -16.05
C ILE A 49 8.93 -0.84 -16.20
N ALA A 50 8.37 -1.21 -17.36
CA ALA A 50 7.75 -2.52 -17.60
C ALA A 50 8.72 -3.71 -17.44
N HIS A 51 10.04 -3.47 -17.49
CA HIS A 51 11.06 -4.49 -17.25
C HIS A 51 11.24 -4.85 -15.76
N ILE A 52 10.64 -4.07 -14.85
CA ILE A 52 10.69 -4.35 -13.41
C ILE A 52 9.66 -5.44 -13.11
N ASN A 53 10.11 -6.60 -12.66
CA ASN A 53 9.22 -7.69 -12.28
C ASN A 53 8.62 -7.44 -10.88
N GLY A 54 7.34 -7.10 -10.83
CA GLY A 54 6.60 -6.92 -9.59
C GLY A 54 5.87 -8.19 -9.13
N ALA A 55 5.82 -8.38 -7.81
CA ALA A 55 5.00 -9.40 -7.16
C ALA A 55 3.86 -8.75 -6.36
N GLY A 56 2.77 -9.49 -6.14
CA GLY A 56 1.67 -9.03 -5.30
C GLY A 56 0.91 -7.84 -5.87
N HIS A 57 0.82 -7.70 -7.20
CA HIS A 57 0.06 -6.60 -7.81
C HIS A 57 -1.42 -6.63 -7.39
N ARG A 58 -2.01 -5.44 -7.21
CA ARG A 58 -3.43 -5.29 -6.88
C ARG A 58 -4.08 -4.28 -7.81
N ALA A 59 -5.10 -4.72 -8.55
CA ALA A 59 -5.85 -3.86 -9.45
C ALA A 59 -6.75 -2.88 -8.70
N ASP A 60 -7.40 -3.34 -7.63
CA ASP A 60 -8.32 -2.52 -6.85
C ASP A 60 -7.59 -1.65 -5.80
N PRO A 61 -7.93 -0.36 -5.71
CA PRO A 61 -7.43 0.50 -4.65
C PRO A 61 -7.81 0.00 -3.24
N ILE A 62 -6.91 0.22 -2.28
CA ILE A 62 -7.10 -0.11 -0.88
C ILE A 62 -7.57 1.14 -0.12
N VAL A 63 -8.71 1.02 0.57
CA VAL A 63 -9.18 2.06 1.48
C VAL A 63 -8.96 1.63 2.92
N LEU A 64 -7.98 2.23 3.59
CA LEU A 64 -7.66 1.94 4.97
C LEU A 64 -8.53 2.79 5.91
N THR A 65 -9.21 2.14 6.85
CA THR A 65 -10.15 2.76 7.78
C THR A 65 -9.72 2.53 9.23
N PRO A 66 -8.58 3.10 9.66
CA PRO A 66 -8.16 2.95 11.05
C PRO A 66 -9.20 3.50 12.02
N ARG A 67 -9.36 2.83 13.16
CA ARG A 67 -10.40 3.13 14.15
C ARG A 67 -9.82 3.73 15.42
N ARG A 68 -10.72 4.19 16.29
CA ARG A 68 -10.39 4.59 17.67
C ARG A 68 -9.93 3.35 18.46
N PRO A 69 -9.07 3.50 19.49
CA PRO A 69 -8.48 4.74 19.98
C PRO A 69 -7.29 5.26 19.17
N TRP A 70 -6.70 4.48 18.25
CA TRP A 70 -5.52 4.87 17.48
C TRP A 70 -5.67 6.22 16.77
N THR A 71 -6.82 6.47 16.15
CA THR A 71 -7.08 7.76 15.48
C THR A 71 -7.15 8.99 16.40
N TRP A 72 -7.12 8.82 17.72
CA TRP A 72 -6.94 9.92 18.69
C TRP A 72 -5.47 10.29 18.89
N LEU A 73 -4.55 9.37 18.60
CA LEU A 73 -3.11 9.58 18.73
C LEU A 73 -2.53 10.23 17.46
N PRO A 74 -1.44 11.00 17.57
CA PRO A 74 -0.60 11.35 16.43
C PRO A 74 -0.17 10.07 15.68
N GLY A 75 -0.11 10.13 14.34
CA GLY A 75 0.19 8.95 13.53
C GLY A 75 1.54 8.31 13.85
N THR A 76 2.53 9.13 14.20
CA THR A 76 3.87 8.70 14.64
C THR A 76 3.88 7.92 15.96
N ALA A 77 2.78 7.96 16.73
CA ALA A 77 2.68 7.32 18.04
C ALA A 77 1.82 6.04 18.02
N TRP A 78 1.60 5.41 16.86
CA TRP A 78 0.79 4.20 16.76
C TRP A 78 1.65 2.96 17.00
N PRO A 79 1.52 2.27 18.15
CA PRO A 79 2.42 1.17 18.52
C PRO A 79 2.19 -0.10 17.70
N ALA A 80 1.00 -0.25 17.10
CA ALA A 80 0.62 -1.41 16.31
C ALA A 80 -0.35 -1.01 15.19
N PRO A 81 0.15 -0.47 14.06
CA PRO A 81 -0.69 0.05 12.98
C PRO A 81 -1.71 -0.98 12.45
N LEU A 82 -1.34 -2.25 12.28
CA LEU A 82 -2.27 -3.30 11.84
C LEU A 82 -3.45 -3.47 12.80
N LYS A 83 -3.25 -3.34 14.12
CA LYS A 83 -4.33 -3.48 15.10
C LYS A 83 -5.35 -2.35 14.99
N ALA A 84 -4.98 -1.18 14.46
CA ALA A 84 -5.88 -0.07 14.22
C ALA A 84 -6.92 -0.36 13.11
N LEU A 85 -6.63 -1.31 12.20
CA LEU A 85 -7.53 -1.69 11.12
C LEU A 85 -8.64 -2.65 11.58
N PRO A 86 -9.82 -2.62 10.92
CA PRO A 86 -10.77 -3.73 10.89
C PRO A 86 -10.14 -5.06 10.44
N ALA A 87 -10.68 -6.20 10.86
CA ALA A 87 -10.07 -7.52 10.64
C ALA A 87 -9.94 -7.90 9.15
N ASP A 88 -10.96 -7.58 8.36
CA ASP A 88 -10.99 -7.72 6.90
C ASP A 88 -9.86 -6.93 6.24
N GLN A 89 -9.58 -5.71 6.72
CA GLN A 89 -8.52 -4.87 6.17
C GLN A 89 -7.11 -5.29 6.60
N ARG A 90 -6.96 -5.91 7.78
CA ARG A 90 -5.67 -6.46 8.23
C ARG A 90 -5.15 -7.53 7.27
N ASN A 91 -6.05 -8.39 6.79
CA ASN A 91 -5.71 -9.45 5.86
C ASN A 91 -5.32 -8.91 4.47
N LEU A 92 -5.54 -7.63 4.17
CA LEU A 92 -5.09 -7.02 2.92
C LEU A 92 -3.60 -6.64 2.92
N LEU A 93 -2.99 -6.48 4.10
CA LEU A 93 -1.61 -6.03 4.25
C LEU A 93 -0.71 -7.21 4.63
N HIS A 94 -0.39 -8.04 3.65
CA HIS A 94 0.54 -9.15 3.78
C HIS A 94 1.43 -9.29 2.54
N SER A 95 2.57 -9.96 2.70
CA SER A 95 3.49 -10.30 1.61
C SER A 95 2.83 -11.24 0.58
N PRO A 96 3.12 -11.14 -0.73
CA PRO A 96 4.15 -10.30 -1.36
C PRO A 96 3.81 -8.80 -1.40
N TRP A 97 4.77 -7.98 -0.98
CA TRP A 97 4.64 -6.51 -0.99
C TRP A 97 4.80 -5.94 -2.41
N PRO A 98 4.18 -4.79 -2.73
CA PRO A 98 4.27 -4.19 -4.04
C PRO A 98 5.66 -3.61 -4.30
N THR A 99 6.01 -3.46 -5.57
CA THR A 99 7.15 -2.64 -5.99
C THR A 99 6.94 -1.17 -5.60
N ILE A 100 5.71 -0.66 -5.78
CA ILE A 100 5.36 0.74 -5.54
C ILE A 100 4.11 0.82 -4.66
N TRP A 101 4.22 1.53 -3.55
CA TRP A 101 3.10 1.90 -2.69
C TRP A 101 2.78 3.37 -2.88
N ILE A 102 1.58 3.70 -3.35
CA ILE A 102 1.15 5.08 -3.58
C ILE A 102 0.00 5.39 -2.63
N ALA A 103 0.23 6.30 -1.69
CA ALA A 103 -0.74 6.66 -0.67
C ALA A 103 -0.96 8.16 -0.53
N ALA A 104 -2.16 8.56 -0.09
CA ALA A 104 -2.43 9.94 0.29
C ALA A 104 -3.20 10.01 1.61
N GLY A 105 -2.90 11.05 2.40
CA GLY A 105 -3.56 11.35 3.67
C GLY A 105 -2.78 10.96 4.92
N ARG A 106 -3.02 11.69 6.01
CA ARG A 106 -2.29 11.51 7.28
C ARG A 106 -2.51 10.15 7.95
N ARG A 107 -3.66 9.52 7.71
CA ARG A 107 -3.97 8.19 8.28
C ARG A 107 -3.32 7.06 7.50
N SER A 108 -3.05 7.23 6.20
CA SER A 108 -2.34 6.24 5.39
C SER A 108 -0.83 6.31 5.62
N ALA A 109 -0.29 7.49 5.97
CA ALA A 109 1.15 7.70 6.22
C ALA A 109 1.75 6.71 7.25
N VAL A 110 1.01 6.37 8.31
CA VAL A 110 1.45 5.37 9.30
C VAL A 110 1.68 4.00 8.66
N TYR A 111 0.82 3.62 7.72
CA TYR A 111 0.93 2.35 6.99
C TYR A 111 2.00 2.42 5.91
N THR A 112 2.19 3.58 5.27
CA THR A 112 3.28 3.77 4.31
C THR A 112 4.64 3.54 4.98
N ALA A 113 4.91 4.17 6.13
CA ALA A 113 6.13 3.94 6.89
C ALA A 113 6.26 2.48 7.35
N ALA A 114 5.15 1.85 7.76
CA ALA A 114 5.16 0.45 8.16
C ALA A 114 5.45 -0.49 6.99
N ILE A 115 4.94 -0.22 5.78
CA ILE A 115 5.18 -1.03 4.58
C ILE A 115 6.62 -0.94 4.13
N LYS A 116 7.24 0.25 4.18
CA LYS A 116 8.67 0.41 3.95
C LYS A 116 9.47 -0.56 4.84
N GLN A 117 9.19 -0.58 6.14
CA GLN A 117 9.84 -1.50 7.07
C GLN A 117 9.47 -2.97 6.82
N TRP A 118 8.19 -3.31 6.64
CA TRP A 118 7.73 -4.70 6.46
C TRP A 118 8.20 -5.32 5.15
N SER A 119 8.46 -4.50 4.14
CA SER A 119 9.05 -4.91 2.87
C SER A 119 10.58 -5.03 2.92
N GLY A 120 11.22 -4.66 4.04
CA GLY A 120 12.68 -4.61 4.12
C GLY A 120 13.28 -3.54 3.21
N ASP A 121 12.63 -2.38 3.14
CA ASP A 121 12.98 -1.24 2.29
C ASP A 121 12.93 -1.53 0.77
N GLN A 122 12.27 -2.63 0.36
CA GLN A 122 12.14 -3.00 -1.05
C GLN A 122 10.97 -2.33 -1.78
N THR A 123 9.94 -1.88 -1.04
CA THR A 123 8.81 -1.15 -1.62
C THR A 123 9.13 0.34 -1.71
N LEU A 124 9.09 0.89 -2.92
CA LEU A 124 9.12 2.34 -3.13
C LEU A 124 7.85 2.98 -2.57
N CYS A 125 7.98 3.73 -1.49
CA CYS A 125 6.86 4.34 -0.79
C CYS A 125 6.67 5.80 -1.21
N VAL A 126 5.54 6.08 -1.86
CA VAL A 126 5.14 7.42 -2.31
C VAL A 126 3.98 7.90 -1.45
N GLN A 127 4.24 8.84 -0.56
CA GLN A 127 3.22 9.50 0.26
C GLN A 127 2.92 10.89 -0.31
N ILE A 128 1.70 11.07 -0.79
CA ILE A 128 1.17 12.33 -1.28
C ILE A 128 0.64 13.13 -0.09
N LEU A 129 0.89 14.44 -0.11
CA LEU A 129 0.66 15.42 0.96
C LEU A 129 1.64 15.30 2.13
N ASP A 130 1.73 16.36 2.93
CA ASP A 130 2.52 16.39 4.17
C ASP A 130 1.99 15.35 5.18
N PRO A 131 2.79 14.32 5.54
CA PRO A 131 2.37 13.28 6.47
C PRO A 131 2.35 13.73 7.93
N LYS A 132 2.88 14.94 8.25
CA LYS A 132 3.16 15.40 9.62
C LYS A 132 4.02 14.39 10.40
N ALA A 133 5.00 13.81 9.70
CA ALA A 133 5.96 12.84 10.22
C ALA A 133 7.33 13.12 9.57
N ASP A 134 8.39 12.49 10.08
CA ASP A 134 9.72 12.56 9.49
C ASP A 134 9.69 12.04 8.03
N PRO A 135 10.07 12.85 7.02
CA PRO A 135 10.09 12.43 5.62
C PRO A 135 10.99 11.23 5.32
N THR A 136 12.01 10.97 6.15
CA THR A 136 12.93 9.84 5.96
C THR A 136 12.26 8.47 6.16
N ALA A 137 11.10 8.44 6.82
CA ALA A 137 10.31 7.23 7.02
C ALA A 137 9.56 6.74 5.75
N PHE A 138 9.66 7.47 4.64
CA PHE A 138 8.95 7.21 3.38
C PHE A 138 9.97 6.92 2.27
#